data_AF-A0A1B7W344-F1
#
_entry.id   AF-A0A1B7W344-F1
#
_cell.length_a   1.000
_cell.length_b   1.000
_cell.length_c   1.000
_cell.angle_alpha   90.00
_cell.angle_beta   90.00
_cell.angle_gamma   90.00
#
_symmetry.space_group_name_H-M   'P 1'
#
loop_
_entity.id
_entity.type
_entity.pdbx_description
1 polymer ?
#
loop_
_entity_poly.entity_id
_entity_poly.type
_entity_poly.pdbx_seq_one_letter_code
_entity_poly.pdbx_strand_id
1 'polypeptide(L)'
;CEISGMDEVSFHMSGTEAVMQAVRLARYHTRKTHLVRFCGAYHGWWEDVQPGPGNPVAPRDTYTLKEMDRDTLHVLNTRNDIACVLVNPLQALHPNKNAPGDSSLVDSGRNAKFDRAAYTAWLQQLREVCTARGIALIFDEVFVGFRLACGGAQEHFGVNADIVTY
;
A
#
# COMPACT_ATOMS: atom_id res chain seq x y z
N CYS A 1 12.98 -16.29 -1.30
CA CYS A 1 12.52 -16.32 0.11
C CYS A 1 11.32 -17.27 0.19
N GLU A 2 11.44 -18.37 0.94
CA GLU A 2 10.39 -19.41 1.01
C GLU A 2 9.06 -18.89 1.57
N ILE A 3 9.10 -17.92 2.49
CA ILE A 3 7.91 -17.42 3.16
C ILE A 3 7.18 -16.37 2.30
N SER A 4 7.91 -15.41 1.71
CA SER A 4 7.29 -14.34 0.92
C SER A 4 7.07 -14.68 -0.55
N GLY A 5 7.71 -15.74 -1.05
CA GLY A 5 7.73 -16.09 -2.47
C GLY A 5 8.54 -15.13 -3.35
N MET A 6 9.28 -14.18 -2.77
CA MET A 6 10.10 -13.20 -3.50
C MET A 6 11.50 -13.75 -3.81
N ASP A 7 12.08 -13.37 -4.95
CA ASP A 7 13.41 -13.84 -5.37
C ASP A 7 14.56 -13.27 -4.53
N GLU A 8 14.48 -11.97 -4.21
CA GLU A 8 15.52 -11.22 -3.51
C GLU A 8 14.98 -10.49 -2.27
N VAL A 9 15.86 -10.20 -1.32
CA VAL A 9 15.53 -9.49 -0.07
C VAL A 9 16.63 -8.49 0.27
N SER A 10 16.24 -7.27 0.63
CA SER A 10 17.13 -6.25 1.20
C SER A 10 16.71 -5.90 2.64
N PHE A 11 17.70 -5.66 3.50
CA PHE A 11 17.47 -5.30 4.90
C PHE A 11 17.63 -3.78 5.12
N HIS A 12 16.76 -3.23 5.95
CA HIS A 12 16.72 -1.81 6.31
C HIS A 12 16.50 -1.66 7.82
N MET A 13 16.73 -0.47 8.37
CA MET A 13 16.68 -0.23 9.82
C MET A 13 15.26 0.07 10.33
N SER A 14 14.30 0.33 9.44
CA SER A 14 12.90 0.58 9.80
C SER A 14 11.94 0.31 8.63
N GLY A 15 10.64 0.18 8.93
CA GLY A 15 9.59 0.09 7.92
C GLY A 15 9.52 1.32 7.00
N THR A 16 9.74 2.53 7.54
CA THR A 16 9.83 3.76 6.73
C THR A 16 10.96 3.67 5.69
N GLU A 17 12.13 3.15 6.08
CA GLU A 17 13.24 2.97 5.14
C GLU A 17 12.94 1.90 4.10
N ALA A 18 12.28 0.81 4.48
CA ALA A 18 11.87 -0.24 3.55
C ALA A 18 10.90 0.30 2.48
N VAL A 19 9.87 1.05 2.88
CA VAL A 19 8.93 1.71 1.95
C VAL A 19 9.66 2.70 1.05
N MET A 20 10.53 3.54 1.61
CA MET A 20 11.32 4.50 0.83
C MET A 20 12.14 3.79 -0.27
N GLN A 21 12.80 2.69 0.07
CA GLN A 21 13.64 1.95 -0.89
C GLN A 21 12.79 1.22 -1.93
N ALA A 22 11.66 0.64 -1.54
CA ALA A 22 10.71 0.03 -2.48
C ALA A 22 10.19 1.04 -3.52
N VAL A 23 9.80 2.25 -3.08
CA VAL A 23 9.37 3.33 -3.98
C VAL A 23 10.50 3.77 -4.91
N ARG A 24 11.72 3.92 -4.40
CA ARG A 24 12.90 4.29 -5.21
C ARG A 24 13.20 3.24 -6.26
N LEU A 25 13.14 1.96 -5.91
CA LEU A 25 13.32 0.85 -6.84
C LEU A 25 12.24 0.85 -7.93
N ALA A 26 10.98 1.04 -7.55
CA ALA A 26 9.88 1.13 -8.51
C ALA A 26 10.05 2.29 -9.50
N ARG A 27 10.43 3.48 -9.02
CA ARG A 27 10.73 4.65 -9.88
C ARG A 27 11.90 4.35 -10.82
N TYR A 28 12.97 3.75 -10.31
CA TYR A 28 14.13 3.38 -11.12
C TYR A 28 13.77 2.39 -12.23
N HIS A 29 13.00 1.35 -11.90
CA HIS A 29 12.62 0.29 -12.83
C HIS A 29 11.62 0.78 -13.89
N THR A 30 10.56 1.47 -13.47
CA THR A 30 9.49 1.91 -14.36
C THR A 30 9.83 3.17 -15.16
N ARG A 31 10.85 3.93 -14.74
CA ARG A 31 11.21 5.27 -15.27
C ARG A 31 10.10 6.31 -15.14
N LYS A 32 9.18 6.09 -14.21
CA LYS A 32 8.07 6.97 -13.88
C LYS A 32 8.32 7.65 -12.54
N THR A 33 7.64 8.76 -12.28
CA THR A 33 7.94 9.62 -11.12
C THR A 33 6.92 9.50 -10.01
N HIS A 34 5.63 9.33 -10.32
CA HIS A 34 4.58 9.46 -9.33
C HIS A 34 4.32 8.15 -8.60
N LEU A 35 4.02 8.22 -7.30
CA LEU A 35 3.46 7.11 -6.55
C LEU A 35 2.00 7.37 -6.22
N VAL A 36 1.23 6.31 -6.04
CA VAL A 36 -0.13 6.37 -5.51
C VAL A 36 -0.14 5.77 -4.12
N ARG A 37 -0.83 6.44 -3.20
CA ARG A 37 -1.19 5.91 -1.88
C ARG A 37 -2.69 6.11 -1.65
N PHE A 38 -3.23 5.42 -0.66
CA PHE A 38 -4.64 5.56 -0.31
C PHE A 38 -4.90 6.49 0.87
N CYS A 39 -6.07 7.13 0.87
CA CYS A 39 -6.54 7.97 1.95
C CYS A 39 -6.47 7.23 3.30
N GLY A 40 -5.88 7.88 4.30
CA GLY A 40 -5.77 7.35 5.67
C GLY A 40 -4.72 6.26 5.87
N ALA A 41 -4.13 5.72 4.80
CA ALA A 41 -3.09 4.71 4.88
C ALA A 41 -1.79 5.31 5.41
N TYR A 42 -1.17 4.61 6.37
CA TYR A 42 0.14 4.96 6.91
C TYR A 42 1.22 4.03 6.34
N HIS A 43 2.33 4.63 5.91
CA HIS A 43 3.47 3.93 5.29
C HIS A 43 4.81 4.53 5.75
N GLY A 44 4.86 4.99 7.00
CA GLY A 44 5.98 5.75 7.54
C GLY A 44 5.82 7.27 7.39
N TRP A 45 6.91 7.99 7.61
CA TRP A 45 6.96 9.47 7.70
C TRP A 45 7.90 10.11 6.67
N TRP A 46 8.37 9.35 5.68
CA TRP A 46 9.26 9.85 4.62
C TRP A 46 8.48 10.67 3.57
N GLU A 47 8.92 11.91 3.35
CA GLU A 47 8.40 12.84 2.34
C GLU A 47 6.86 12.89 2.31
N ASP A 48 6.27 12.80 1.12
CA ASP A 48 4.85 12.99 0.85
C ASP A 48 4.01 11.73 1.15
N VAL A 49 4.64 10.68 1.68
CA VAL A 49 3.95 9.44 2.05
C VAL A 49 3.12 9.63 3.34
N GLN A 50 3.39 10.69 4.12
CA GLN A 50 2.57 11.16 5.24
C GLN A 50 2.06 12.61 5.08
N PRO A 51 0.98 12.86 4.33
CA PRO A 51 0.26 14.15 4.33
C PRO A 51 -0.69 14.22 5.52
N GLY A 52 -0.49 15.22 6.38
CA GLY A 52 -1.29 15.43 7.59
C GLY A 52 -0.64 16.47 8.52
N PRO A 53 -1.28 16.78 9.66
CA PRO A 53 -0.73 17.71 10.65
C PRO A 53 0.66 17.24 11.10
N GLY A 54 1.68 18.08 10.90
CA GLY A 54 3.08 17.76 11.21
C GLY A 54 4.00 17.61 9.99
N ASN A 55 3.45 17.49 8.77
CA ASN A 55 4.24 17.52 7.54
C ASN A 55 3.91 18.79 6.72
N PRO A 56 4.80 19.80 6.69
CA PRO A 56 4.55 21.06 6.00
C PRO A 56 4.73 20.96 4.46
N VAL A 57 5.16 19.82 3.94
CA VAL A 57 5.47 19.65 2.52
C VAL A 57 4.20 19.28 1.74
N ALA A 58 3.89 20.07 0.72
CA ALA A 58 2.82 19.75 -0.22
C ALA A 58 3.25 18.56 -1.10
N PRO A 59 2.37 17.57 -1.33
CA PRO A 59 2.69 16.43 -2.19
C PRO A 59 3.14 16.89 -3.59
N ARG A 60 4.35 16.50 -4.01
CA ARG A 60 4.89 16.84 -5.34
C ARG A 60 4.66 15.72 -6.34
N ASP A 61 5.10 14.50 -5.98
CA ASP A 61 5.09 13.33 -6.85
C ASP A 61 4.23 12.19 -6.28
N THR A 62 3.17 12.55 -5.54
CA THR A 62 2.31 11.60 -4.83
C THR A 62 0.84 11.90 -5.07
N TYR A 63 0.11 10.93 -5.62
CA TYR A 63 -1.35 10.95 -5.69
C TYR A 63 -1.95 10.27 -4.47
N THR A 64 -2.82 10.98 -3.76
CA THR A 64 -3.64 10.40 -2.69
C THR A 64 -5.02 10.10 -3.26
N LEU A 65 -5.34 8.82 -3.41
CA LEU A 65 -6.59 8.35 -4.01
C LEU A 65 -7.45 7.61 -2.99
N LYS A 66 -8.71 7.35 -3.35
CA LYS A 66 -9.61 6.56 -2.50
C LYS A 66 -9.35 5.07 -2.70
N GLU A 67 -9.21 4.32 -1.61
CA GLU A 67 -9.20 2.87 -1.64
C GLU A 67 -10.60 2.33 -1.90
N MET A 68 -10.69 1.19 -2.60
CA MET A 68 -11.96 0.54 -2.97
C MET A 68 -12.90 1.44 -3.80
N ASP A 69 -12.34 2.28 -4.67
CA ASP A 69 -13.10 3.24 -5.48
C ASP A 69 -12.84 3.05 -6.98
N ARG A 70 -13.89 3.15 -7.81
CA ARG A 70 -13.79 2.99 -9.27
C ARG A 70 -12.98 4.11 -9.91
N ASP A 71 -13.05 5.32 -9.38
CA ASP A 71 -12.32 6.48 -9.90
C ASP A 71 -10.81 6.27 -9.78
N THR A 72 -10.37 5.58 -8.73
CA THR A 72 -8.98 5.19 -8.54
C THR A 72 -8.51 4.27 -9.67
N LEU A 73 -9.27 3.22 -10.00
CA LEU A 73 -8.93 2.34 -11.13
C LEU A 73 -8.91 3.10 -12.46
N HIS A 74 -9.81 4.06 -12.64
CA HIS A 74 -9.82 4.93 -13.82
C HIS A 74 -8.54 5.78 -13.91
N VAL A 75 -8.11 6.41 -12.82
CA VAL A 75 -6.85 7.18 -12.76
C VAL A 75 -5.64 6.29 -13.10
N LEU A 76 -5.54 5.09 -12.50
CA LEU A 76 -4.44 4.17 -12.78
C LEU A 76 -4.41 3.72 -14.25
N ASN A 77 -5.58 3.50 -14.85
CA ASN A 77 -5.70 3.10 -16.26
C ASN A 77 -5.41 4.22 -17.26
N THR A 78 -5.55 5.49 -16.88
CA THR A 78 -5.42 6.61 -17.81
C THR A 78 -4.07 7.31 -17.72
N ARG A 79 -3.46 7.33 -16.54
CA ARG A 79 -2.15 7.96 -16.33
C ARG A 79 -1.00 7.07 -16.81
N ASN A 80 0.08 7.72 -17.26
CA ASN A 80 1.29 7.06 -17.76
C ASN A 80 2.53 7.33 -16.89
N ASP A 81 2.40 8.15 -15.85
CA ASP A 81 3.50 8.67 -15.02
C ASP A 81 3.57 8.04 -13.62
N ILE A 82 2.76 7.00 -13.36
CA ILE A 82 2.70 6.31 -12.07
C ILE A 82 3.71 5.15 -12.03
N ALA A 83 4.71 5.26 -11.17
CA ALA A 83 5.72 4.25 -10.91
C ALA A 83 5.18 3.11 -10.05
N CYS A 84 4.43 3.42 -9.00
CA CYS A 84 3.94 2.40 -8.06
C CYS A 84 2.63 2.79 -7.38
N VAL A 85 1.96 1.76 -6.82
CA VAL A 85 0.85 1.88 -5.89
C VAL A 85 1.27 1.24 -4.57
N LEU A 86 1.20 2.00 -3.48
CA LEU A 86 1.38 1.53 -2.11
C LEU A 86 0.03 1.09 -1.54
N VAL A 87 -0.05 -0.17 -1.10
CA VAL A 87 -1.22 -0.74 -0.43
C VAL A 87 -0.81 -1.12 0.99
N ASN A 88 -1.51 -0.61 2.00
CA ASN A 88 -1.39 -1.11 3.37
C ASN A 88 -2.63 -1.97 3.65
N PRO A 89 -2.51 -3.31 3.67
CA PRO A 89 -3.68 -4.19 3.83
C PRO A 89 -4.43 -4.01 5.16
N LEU A 90 -3.82 -3.35 6.16
CA LEU A 90 -4.52 -2.97 7.40
C LEU A 90 -5.71 -2.04 7.14
N GLN A 91 -5.64 -1.22 6.09
CA GLN A 91 -6.71 -0.29 5.71
C GLN A 91 -8.00 -0.98 5.32
N ALA A 92 -7.99 -2.28 5.03
CA ALA A 92 -9.21 -3.04 4.77
C ALA A 92 -10.19 -3.02 5.95
N LEU A 93 -9.72 -2.75 7.17
CA LEU A 93 -10.54 -2.60 8.37
C LEU A 93 -11.22 -1.22 8.48
N HIS A 94 -10.68 -0.20 7.82
CA HIS A 94 -11.10 1.20 7.91
C HIS A 94 -10.72 1.96 6.63
N PRO A 95 -11.25 1.57 5.46
CA PRO A 95 -10.84 2.15 4.19
C PRO A 95 -11.11 3.65 4.16
N ASN A 96 -10.15 4.41 3.63
CA ASN A 96 -10.23 5.87 3.49
C ASN A 96 -10.32 6.67 4.80
N LYS A 97 -10.09 6.02 5.94
CA LYS A 97 -10.02 6.67 7.25
C LYS A 97 -8.62 6.50 7.81
N ASN A 98 -8.19 7.45 8.63
CA ASN A 98 -6.93 7.33 9.34
C ASN A 98 -6.94 6.04 10.14
N ALA A 99 -5.80 5.34 10.11
CA ALA A 99 -5.60 4.20 10.98
C ALA A 99 -5.96 4.61 12.42
N PRO A 100 -6.69 3.74 13.15
CA PRO A 100 -6.98 3.97 14.54
C PRO A 100 -5.65 4.24 15.28
N GLY A 101 -5.37 5.49 15.62
CA GLY A 101 -4.19 5.83 16.42
C GLY A 101 -4.31 5.19 17.81
N ASP A 102 -3.24 5.16 18.59
CA ASP A 102 -3.27 4.60 19.96
C ASP A 102 -4.47 5.11 20.80
N SER A 103 -4.95 6.33 20.53
CA SER A 103 -6.15 6.93 21.14
C SER A 103 -7.48 6.20 20.87
N SER A 104 -7.55 5.39 19.82
CA SER A 104 -8.75 4.64 19.42
C SER A 104 -8.70 3.15 19.79
N LEU A 105 -7.57 2.65 20.30
CA LEU A 105 -7.52 1.40 21.06
C LEU A 105 -8.30 1.50 22.39
N VAL A 106 -8.61 2.73 22.82
CA VAL A 106 -9.43 3.02 24.01
C VAL A 106 -10.92 2.96 23.70
N ASP A 107 -11.33 3.20 22.44
CA ASP A 107 -12.73 3.07 22.04
C ASP A 107 -13.01 1.61 21.67
N SER A 108 -13.72 0.91 22.54
CA SER A 108 -14.12 -0.49 22.39
C SER A 108 -15.13 -0.74 21.24
N GLY A 109 -15.32 0.25 20.36
CA GLY A 109 -16.14 0.18 19.16
C GLY A 109 -15.54 -0.74 18.10
N ARG A 110 -15.71 -2.05 18.27
CA ARG A 110 -15.41 -3.09 17.26
C ARG A 110 -16.37 -3.04 16.06
N ASN A 111 -16.43 -1.92 15.36
CA ASN A 111 -17.20 -1.76 14.13
C ASN A 111 -16.27 -1.71 12.90
N ALA A 112 -15.30 -2.62 12.82
CA ALA A 112 -14.66 -2.93 11.55
C ALA A 112 -15.51 -4.00 10.85
N LYS A 113 -16.49 -3.57 10.04
CA LYS A 113 -17.14 -4.47 9.08
C LYS A 113 -16.11 -4.79 7.98
N PHE A 114 -15.32 -5.82 8.20
CA PHE A 114 -14.36 -6.31 7.22
C PHE A 114 -15.02 -7.31 6.28
N ASP A 115 -15.20 -6.91 5.03
CA ASP A 115 -15.60 -7.82 3.95
C ASP A 115 -14.36 -8.27 3.17
N ARG A 116 -13.85 -9.45 3.55
CA ARG A 116 -12.67 -10.04 2.91
C ARG A 116 -12.89 -10.29 1.43
N ALA A 117 -14.08 -10.73 1.01
CA ALA A 117 -14.35 -11.08 -0.38
C ALA A 117 -14.32 -9.82 -1.25
N ALA A 118 -14.96 -8.74 -0.79
CA ALA A 118 -14.94 -7.45 -1.47
C ALA A 118 -13.52 -6.86 -1.56
N TYR A 119 -12.74 -6.92 -0.47
CA TYR A 119 -11.36 -6.41 -0.50
C TYR A 119 -10.44 -7.25 -1.39
N THR A 120 -10.61 -8.57 -1.39
CA THR A 120 -9.88 -9.48 -2.30
C THR A 120 -10.16 -9.14 -3.76
N ALA A 121 -11.44 -8.98 -4.11
CA ALA A 121 -11.84 -8.62 -5.48
C ALA A 121 -11.30 -7.24 -5.90
N TRP A 122 -11.19 -6.30 -4.96
CA TRP A 122 -10.54 -5.01 -5.17
C TRP A 122 -9.03 -5.16 -5.45
N LEU A 123 -8.31 -5.92 -4.63
CA LEU A 123 -6.87 -6.16 -4.81
C LEU A 123 -6.57 -6.87 -6.14
N GLN A 124 -7.44 -7.79 -6.57
CA GLN A 124 -7.32 -8.46 -7.87
C GLN A 124 -7.45 -7.46 -9.03
N GLN A 125 -8.48 -6.60 -9.01
CA GLN A 125 -8.64 -5.53 -10.02
C GLN A 125 -7.45 -4.57 -10.01
N LEU A 126 -6.97 -4.19 -8.83
CA LEU A 126 -5.80 -3.32 -8.68
C LEU A 126 -4.55 -3.97 -9.28
N ARG A 127 -4.31 -5.25 -9.01
CA ARG A 127 -3.20 -6.04 -9.56
C ARG A 127 -3.27 -6.11 -11.08
N GLU A 128 -4.44 -6.37 -11.64
CA GLU A 128 -4.65 -6.43 -13.09
C GLU A 128 -4.29 -5.09 -13.75
N VAL A 129 -4.82 -3.98 -13.21
CA VAL A 129 -4.52 -2.63 -13.72
C VAL A 129 -3.03 -2.31 -13.59
N CYS A 130 -2.41 -2.61 -12.44
CA CYS A 130 -0.98 -2.36 -12.26
C CYS A 130 -0.14 -3.10 -13.30
N THR A 131 -0.46 -4.37 -13.55
CA THR A 131 0.21 -5.20 -14.56
C THR A 131 0.03 -4.62 -15.97
N ALA A 132 -1.21 -4.31 -16.36
CA ALA A 132 -1.52 -3.79 -17.69
C ALA A 132 -0.85 -2.44 -17.99
N ARG A 133 -0.56 -1.66 -16.94
CA ARG A 133 -0.01 -0.30 -17.04
C ARG A 133 1.48 -0.21 -16.73
N GLY A 134 2.13 -1.33 -16.38
CA GLY A 134 3.52 -1.35 -15.94
C GLY A 134 3.74 -0.48 -14.71
N ILE A 135 2.85 -0.58 -13.74
CA ILE A 135 2.91 0.08 -12.43
C ILE A 135 3.32 -0.98 -11.42
N ALA A 136 4.32 -0.72 -10.59
CA ALA A 136 4.71 -1.65 -9.53
C ALA A 136 3.66 -1.65 -8.41
N LEU A 137 3.09 -2.80 -8.09
CA LEU A 137 2.23 -2.98 -6.93
C LEU A 137 3.10 -3.31 -5.72
N ILE A 138 3.00 -2.49 -4.67
CA ILE A 138 3.78 -2.65 -3.46
C ILE A 138 2.83 -2.91 -2.29
N PHE A 139 3.03 -4.03 -1.60
CA PHE A 139 2.32 -4.31 -0.35
C PHE A 139 3.19 -3.89 0.84
N ASP A 140 2.65 -2.95 1.63
CA ASP A 140 3.20 -2.58 2.92
C ASP A 140 2.63 -3.48 4.01
N GLU A 141 3.39 -4.52 4.31
CA GLU A 141 3.08 -5.53 5.30
C GLU A 141 3.81 -5.33 6.63
N VAL A 142 4.33 -4.12 6.91
CA VAL A 142 5.09 -3.84 8.15
C VAL A 142 4.28 -4.21 9.42
N PHE A 143 2.96 -4.10 9.37
CA PHE A 143 2.09 -4.50 10.49
C PHE A 143 1.47 -5.90 10.35
N VAL A 144 1.12 -6.29 9.12
CA VAL A 144 0.28 -7.48 8.84
C VAL A 144 1.08 -8.71 8.42
N GLY A 145 2.34 -8.52 8.03
CA GLY A 145 3.27 -9.56 7.64
C GLY A 145 3.47 -10.55 8.77
N PHE A 146 3.41 -11.85 8.44
CA PHE A 146 3.51 -12.96 9.40
C PHE A 146 2.43 -12.97 10.50
N ARG A 147 1.44 -12.07 10.43
CA ARG A 147 0.35 -11.94 11.41
C ARG A 147 -0.99 -12.43 10.85
N LEU A 148 -1.28 -12.14 9.58
CA LEU A 148 -2.50 -12.61 8.90
C LEU A 148 -2.39 -14.07 8.43
N ALA A 149 -1.20 -14.46 7.98
CA ALA A 149 -0.82 -15.79 7.52
C ALA A 149 0.71 -15.88 7.49
N CYS A 150 1.26 -17.07 7.26
CA CYS A 150 2.71 -17.25 7.18
C CYS A 150 3.30 -16.43 6.03
N GLY A 151 2.71 -16.50 4.84
CA GLY A 151 3.02 -15.69 3.67
C GLY A 151 2.35 -14.31 3.64
N GLY A 152 1.85 -13.82 4.78
CA GLY A 152 1.31 -12.48 4.91
C GLY A 152 -0.01 -12.24 4.15
N ALA A 153 -0.23 -10.99 3.76
CA ALA A 153 -1.40 -10.53 3.02
C ALA A 153 -1.46 -11.16 1.62
N GLN A 154 -0.32 -11.46 1.00
CA GLN A 154 -0.29 -12.17 -0.28
C GLN A 154 -0.97 -13.54 -0.19
N GLU A 155 -0.62 -14.35 0.82
CA GLU A 155 -1.29 -15.64 1.08
C GLU A 155 -2.75 -15.41 1.51
N HIS A 156 -3.00 -14.44 2.38
CA HIS A 156 -4.33 -14.18 2.91
C HIS A 156 -5.35 -13.77 1.83
N PHE A 157 -4.94 -12.95 0.86
CA PHE A 157 -5.82 -12.46 -0.21
C PHE A 157 -5.62 -13.19 -1.54
N GLY A 158 -4.58 -14.02 -1.68
CA GLY A 158 -4.27 -14.69 -2.95
C GLY A 158 -3.86 -13.72 -4.05
N VAL A 159 -3.18 -12.61 -3.70
CA VAL A 159 -2.72 -11.58 -4.64
C VAL A 159 -1.24 -11.32 -4.42
N ASN A 160 -0.44 -11.49 -5.46
CA ASN A 160 1.00 -11.25 -5.41
C ASN A 160 1.34 -9.80 -5.76
N ALA A 161 2.10 -9.14 -4.90
CA ALA A 161 2.69 -7.84 -5.16
C ALA A 161 4.01 -8.01 -5.94
N ASP A 162 4.47 -6.93 -6.57
CA ASP A 162 5.79 -6.88 -7.20
C ASP A 162 6.90 -6.67 -6.16
N ILE A 163 6.58 -5.94 -5.08
CA ILE A 163 7.48 -5.69 -3.95
C ILE A 163 6.66 -5.78 -2.65
N VAL A 164 7.24 -6.35 -1.60
CA VAL A 164 6.63 -6.41 -0.27
C VAL A 164 7.59 -5.81 0.76
N THR A 165 7.09 -4.98 1.65
CA THR A 165 7.83 -4.48 2.82
C THR A 165 7.30 -5.12 4.09
N TYR A 166 8.20 -5.56 4.96
CA TYR A 166 7.90 -6.21 6.24
C TYR A 166 8.42 -5.41 7.43
#